data_AF-A0A376RRH1-F1
#
_entry.id   AF-A0A376RRH1-F1
#
_cell.length_a   1.000
_cell.length_b   1.000
_cell.length_c   1.000
_cell.angle_alpha   90.00
_cell.angle_beta   90.00
_cell.angle_gamma   90.00
#
_symmetry.space_group_name_H-M   'P 1'
#
loop_
_entity.id
_entity.type
_entity.pdbx_description
1 polymer ?
#
loop_
_entity_poly.entity_id
_entity_poly.type
_entity_poly.pdbx_seq_one_letter_code
_entity_poly.pdbx_strand_id
1 'polypeptide(L)' 'MAYRDQPLGELALSIPRASALFRKYDMDYCCGGKQTLARAAARKELDVEVIEAELAKLAEQPIEKDWRSAPAGRNH' A
#
# COMPACT_ATOMS: atom_id res chain seq x y z
N MET A 1 -4.88 -13.99 -6.68
CA MET A 1 -5.90 -12.98 -6.30
C MET A 1 -5.34 -11.63 -6.68
N ALA A 2 -6.09 -10.84 -7.44
CA ALA A 2 -5.61 -9.55 -7.94
C ALA A 2 -5.86 -8.46 -6.88
N TYR A 3 -4.91 -7.54 -6.71
CA TYR A 3 -5.04 -6.45 -5.72
C TYR A 3 -6.27 -5.58 -6.01
N ARG A 4 -6.69 -5.49 -7.29
CA ARG A 4 -7.91 -4.77 -7.74
C ARG A 4 -9.21 -5.15 -7.01
N ASP A 5 -9.34 -6.40 -6.56
CA ASP A 5 -10.55 -6.93 -5.90
C ASP A 5 -10.48 -6.83 -4.36
N GLN A 6 -9.32 -6.48 -3.82
CA GLN A 6 -9.15 -6.32 -2.38
C GLN A 6 -9.62 -4.94 -1.90
N PRO A 7 -10.14 -4.86 -0.66
CA PRO A 7 -10.48 -3.58 -0.04
C PRO A 7 -9.24 -2.71 0.10
N LEU A 8 -9.37 -1.41 -0.18
CA LEU A 8 -8.30 -0.43 0.04
C LEU A 8 -7.73 -0.48 1.46
N GLY A 9 -8.60 -0.69 2.45
CA GLY A 9 -8.18 -0.81 3.86
C GLY A 9 -7.29 -2.03 4.10
N GLU A 10 -7.58 -3.16 3.48
CA GLU A 10 -6.80 -4.39 3.63
C GLU A 10 -5.44 -4.28 2.93
N LEU A 11 -5.42 -3.68 1.74
CA LEU A 11 -4.17 -3.36 1.01
C LEU A 11 -3.28 -2.41 1.80
N ALA A 12 -3.86 -1.36 2.37
CA ALA A 12 -3.16 -0.37 3.20
C ALA A 12 -2.56 -0.99 4.47
N LEU A 13 -3.20 -2.03 5.03
CA LEU A 13 -2.72 -2.76 6.21
C LEU A 13 -1.70 -3.85 5.85
N SER A 14 -1.88 -4.52 4.72
CA SER A 14 -1.02 -5.64 4.28
C SER A 14 0.29 -5.16 3.66
N ILE A 15 0.26 -4.04 2.94
CA ILE A 15 1.40 -3.51 2.21
C ILE A 15 1.89 -2.22 2.88
N PRO A 16 3.10 -2.25 3.47
CA PRO A 16 3.75 -1.06 3.98
C PRO A 16 3.87 -0.02 2.87
N ARG A 17 3.57 1.25 3.17
CA ARG A 17 3.60 2.39 2.24
C ARG A 17 2.48 2.43 1.19
N ALA A 18 1.60 1.42 1.10
CA ALA A 18 0.42 1.49 0.22
C ALA A 18 -0.49 2.67 0.56
N SER A 19 -0.68 2.98 1.85
CA SER A 19 -1.43 4.16 2.31
C SER A 19 -0.87 5.47 1.76
N ALA A 20 0.46 5.57 1.61
CA ALA A 20 1.10 6.76 1.05
C ALA A 20 0.88 6.86 -0.48
N LEU A 21 0.87 5.72 -1.17
CA LEU A 21 0.53 5.64 -2.59
C LEU A 21 -0.92 6.08 -2.83
N PHE A 22 -1.88 5.57 -2.05
CA PHE A 22 -3.29 5.97 -2.15
C PHE A 22 -3.49 7.46 -1.88
N ARG A 23 -2.77 8.01 -0.90
CA ARG A 23 -2.78 9.45 -0.62
C ARG A 23 -2.20 10.27 -1.77
N LYS A 24 -1.16 9.79 -2.46
CA LYS A 24 -0.57 10.47 -3.63
C LYS A 24 -1.57 10.56 -4.78
N TYR A 25 -2.40 9.54 -4.96
CA TYR A 25 -3.46 9.50 -5.97
C TYR A 25 -4.79 10.07 -5.48
N ASP A 26 -4.81 10.69 -4.29
CA ASP A 26 -6.00 11.29 -3.69
C ASP A 26 -7.18 10.29 -3.59
N MET A 27 -6.89 9.01 -3.33
CA MET A 27 -7.91 7.99 -3.16
C MET A 27 -8.46 8.00 -1.74
N ASP A 28 -9.78 8.00 -1.61
CA ASP A 28 -10.48 7.91 -0.34
C ASP A 28 -10.38 6.51 0.29
N TYR A 29 -9.18 6.14 0.77
CA TYR A 29 -8.98 4.92 1.56
C TYR A 29 -9.45 5.09 3.02
N CYS A 30 -9.60 6.34 3.50
CA CYS A 30 -9.99 6.65 4.87
C CYS A 30 -11.49 6.42 5.12
N CYS A 31 -12.38 7.02 4.30
CA CYS A 31 -13.83 6.76 4.36
C CYS A 31 -14.25 5.53 3.54
N GLY A 32 -13.48 5.20 2.51
CA GLY A 32 -13.74 4.09 1.58
C GLY A 32 -12.95 2.82 1.88
N GLY A 33 -12.55 2.53 3.12
CA GLY A 33 -11.78 1.31 3.40
C GLY A 33 -12.43 0.00 2.91
N LYS A 34 -13.77 -0.01 2.77
CA LYS A 34 -14.59 -1.13 2.28
C LYS A 34 -14.73 -1.21 0.75
N GLN A 35 -14.40 -0.15 0.01
CA GLN A 35 -14.41 -0.23 -1.46
C GLN A 35 -13.14 -0.90 -1.96
N THR A 36 -13.30 -1.63 -3.06
CA THR A 36 -12.19 -2.28 -3.75
C THR A 36 -11.31 -1.24 -4.47
N LEU A 37 -10.04 -1.59 -4.66
CA LEU A 37 -9.10 -0.75 -5.41
C LEU A 37 -9.64 -0.38 -6.80
N ALA A 38 -10.23 -1.33 -7.52
CA ALA A 38 -10.85 -1.08 -8.83
C ALA A 38 -11.95 -0.02 -8.78
N ARG A 39 -12.81 -0.06 -7.77
CA ARG A 39 -13.92 0.89 -7.62
C ARG A 39 -13.43 2.29 -7.26
N ALA A 40 -12.39 2.39 -6.45
CA ALA A 40 -11.76 3.66 -6.10
C ALA A 40 -11.03 4.28 -7.31
N ALA A 41 -10.28 3.47 -8.05
CA ALA A 41 -9.59 3.88 -9.26
C ALA A 41 -10.59 4.38 -10.33
N ALA A 42 -11.66 3.62 -10.60
CA ALA A 42 -12.70 4.01 -11.55
C ALA A 42 -13.39 5.34 -11.20
N ARG A 43 -13.62 5.63 -9.91
CA ARG A 43 -14.22 6.89 -9.45
C ARG A 43 -13.34 8.12 -9.70
N LYS A 44 -12.02 7.91 -9.71
CA LYS A 44 -11.02 8.95 -9.94
C LYS A 44 -10.50 8.95 -11.39
N GLU A 45 -11.10 8.12 -12.26
CA GLU A 45 -10.65 7.90 -13.64
C GLU A 45 -9.17 7.51 -13.72
N LEU A 46 -8.71 6.78 -12.70
CA LEU A 46 -7.35 6.27 -12.61
C LEU A 46 -7.28 4.84 -13.14
N ASP A 47 -6.13 4.52 -13.71
CA ASP A 47 -5.85 3.18 -14.20
C ASP A 47 -5.49 2.24 -13.03
N VAL A 48 -6.40 1.30 -12.74
CA VAL A 48 -6.22 0.30 -11.69
C VAL A 48 -5.00 -0.58 -11.94
N GLU A 49 -4.63 -0.84 -13.21
CA GLU A 49 -3.48 -1.68 -13.54
C GLU A 49 -2.16 -0.97 -13.16
N VAL A 50 -2.08 0.34 -13.36
CA VAL A 50 -0.93 1.15 -12.94
C VAL A 50 -0.77 1.12 -11.42
N ILE A 51 -1.87 1.27 -10.69
CA ILE A 51 -1.84 1.27 -9.22
C ILE A 51 -1.50 -0.13 -8.69
N GLU A 52 -2.05 -1.18 -9.32
CA GLU A 52 -1.78 -2.58 -9.01
C GLU A 52 -0.29 -2.90 -9.20
N ALA A 53 0.33 -2.43 -10.29
CA ALA A 53 1.75 -2.59 -10.55
C ALA A 53 2.62 -1.86 -9.51
N GLU A 54 2.26 -0.64 -9.12
CA GLU A 54 2.97 0.11 -8.09
C GLU A 54 2.81 -0.55 -6.70
N LEU A 55 1.64 -1.08 -6.37
CA LEU A 55 1.41 -1.86 -5.15
C LEU A 55 2.23 -3.15 -5.13
N ALA A 56 2.29 -3.87 -6.25
CA ALA A 56 3.11 -5.08 -6.37
C ALA A 56 4.58 -4.76 -6.09
N LYS A 57 5.13 -3.70 -6.70
CA LYS A 57 6.50 -3.24 -6.44
C LYS A 57 6.73 -2.86 -4.98
N LEU A 58 5.74 -2.28 -4.30
CA LEU A 58 5.84 -1.94 -2.88
C LEU A 58 5.76 -3.17 -1.99
N ALA A 59 4.96 -4.17 -2.37
CA ALA A 59 4.88 -5.45 -1.66
C ALA A 59 6.15 -6.28 -1.82
N GLU A 60 6.79 -6.22 -2.98
CA GLU A 60 8.09 -6.87 -3.24
C GLU A 60 9.25 -6.15 -2.55
N GLN A 61 9.11 -4.85 -2.28
CA GLN A 61 10.12 -4.09 -1.53
C GLN A 61 9.98 -4.37 -0.03
N PRO A 62 10.95 -5.09 0.59
CA PRO A 62 10.97 -5.19 2.04
C PRO A 62 11.09 -3.78 2.64
N ILE A 63 10.43 -3.55 3.77
CA ILE A 63 10.51 -2.27 4.48
C ILE A 63 11.98 -2.05 4.83
N GLU A 64 12.69 -1.21 4.08
CA GLU A 64 14.13 -0.99 4.19
C GLU A 64 14.57 -0.29 5.49
N LYS A 65 13.71 -0.30 6.52
CA LYS A 65 14.03 0.16 7.87
C LYS A 65 13.82 -0.96 8.87
N ASP A 66 14.58 -2.02 8.66
CA ASP A 66 14.97 -2.93 9.72
C ASP A 66 16.06 -2.26 10.60
N TRP A 67 15.69 -1.15 11.28
CA TRP A 67 16.55 -0.56 12.31
C TRP A 67 16.62 -1.45 13.57
N ARG A 68 15.97 -2.62 13.56
CA ARG A 68 16.04 -3.63 14.63
C ARG A 68 17.23 -4.58 14.50
N SER A 69 18.02 -4.49 13.41
CA SER A 69 19.32 -5.15 13.30
C SER A 69 20.50 -4.22 13.58
N ALA A 70 20.31 -3.14 14.34
CA ALA A 70 21.41 -2.59 15.11
C ALA A 70 21.55 -3.46 16.37
N PRO A 71 22.56 -4.35 16.50
CA PRO A 71 22.94 -4.78 17.81
C PRO A 71 23.39 -3.51 18.52
N ALA A 72 22.59 -3.01 19.46
CA ALA A 72 23.10 -2.17 20.53
C ALA A 72 24.05 -3.08 21.32
N GLY A 73 25.25 -3.28 20.75
CA GLY A 73 26.37 -3.92 21.39
C GLY A 73 26.66 -3.07 22.61
N ARG A 74 26.25 -3.60 23.76
CA ARG A 74 26.95 -3.36 25.02
C ARG A 74 28.44 -3.40 24.72
N ASN A 75 29.15 -2.31 24.94
CA ASN A 75 30.58 -2.38 25.15
C ASN A 75 30.98 -1.43 26.28
N HIS A 76 31.51 -2.09 27.32
CA HIS A 76 32.33 -1.66 28.45
C HIS A 76 32.04 -0.36 29.20
#